data_AF-A0AAV8ZK03-F1
#
_entry.id   AF-A0AAV8ZK03-F1
#
_cell.length_a   1.000
_cell.length_b   1.000
_cell.length_c   1.000
_cell.angle_alpha   90.00
_cell.angle_beta   90.00
_cell.angle_gamma   90.00
#
_symmetry.space_group_name_H-M   'P 1'
#
loop_
_entity.id
_entity.type
_entity.pdbx_description
1 polymer ?
#
loop_
_entity_poly.entity_id
_entity_poly.type
_entity_poly.pdbx_seq_one_letter_code
_entity_poly.pdbx_strand_id
1 'polypeptide(L)'
;MQMIILCELVVLNAILVISVNGFLDYKIMEGYFEAKYIKYAAIVGCFNRRVSNINQVIIPDSFKPNYKHMGLILDGDCDMAEDFLLQCGRYKYFDVRHHWLILSSTKKVLNIFKNVGMYINSNIQVVYPGRNGKGGIKHYTIDEVYNPSSDRGGTLKHYNIGFYNENNGYNTKDEYKYWIRRNMTGVTLKTMIVVGALERMTVDYGSSPLFVRADRAKVIDYGRRIWSLR
;
A
#
# COMPACT_ATOMS: atom_id res chain seq x y z
N MET A 1 -7.63 11.49 23.77
CA MET A 1 -7.02 11.41 22.43
C MET A 1 -7.41 10.06 21.87
N GLN A 2 -8.49 10.01 21.09
CA GLN A 2 -9.06 8.76 20.61
C GLN A 2 -9.19 8.84 19.10
N MET A 3 -8.49 7.93 18.44
CA MET A 3 -8.94 7.37 17.18
C MET A 3 -10.10 6.44 17.56
N ILE A 4 -11.33 6.86 17.27
CA ILE A 4 -12.48 5.97 17.47
C ILE A 4 -12.41 4.94 16.35
N ILE A 5 -12.15 3.70 16.72
CA ILE A 5 -12.44 2.56 15.85
C ILE A 5 -13.96 2.38 15.96
N LEU A 6 -14.68 2.78 14.92
CA LEU A 6 -16.06 2.34 14.76
C LEU A 6 -16.00 0.82 14.55
N CYS A 7 -16.36 0.13 15.63
CA CYS A 7 -16.43 -1.31 15.74
C CYS A 7 -17.53 -1.84 14.81
N GLU A 8 -17.24 -2.94 14.13
CA GLU A 8 -18.13 -3.87 13.41
C GLU A 8 -19.51 -3.34 12.94
N LEU A 9 -19.62 -3.15 11.63
CA LEU A 9 -20.85 -3.46 10.90
C LEU A 9 -20.47 -4.20 9.61
N VAL A 10 -20.24 -5.51 9.75
CA VAL A 10 -20.20 -6.41 8.59
C VAL A 10 -21.63 -6.66 8.16
N VAL A 11 -22.18 -5.78 7.32
CA VAL A 11 -23.10 -6.16 6.23
C VAL A 11 -22.96 -5.08 5.16
N LEU A 12 -22.88 -5.46 3.89
CA LEU A 12 -23.01 -4.53 2.76
C LEU A 12 -24.14 -3.51 3.03
N ASN A 13 -23.91 -2.24 2.63
CA ASN A 13 -24.90 -1.15 2.52
C ASN A 13 -25.04 -0.14 3.67
N ALA A 14 -23.96 0.23 4.36
CA ALA A 14 -23.88 1.56 4.98
C ALA A 14 -22.42 1.89 5.35
N ILE A 15 -21.76 2.76 4.59
CA ILE A 15 -20.53 3.40 5.06
C ILE A 15 -20.96 4.57 5.94
N LEU A 16 -20.94 4.39 7.26
CA LEU A 16 -21.11 5.49 8.20
C LEU A 16 -19.78 6.24 8.34
N VAL A 17 -19.54 7.20 7.45
CA VAL A 17 -18.41 8.15 7.57
C VAL A 17 -18.82 9.27 8.51
N ILE A 18 -18.36 9.24 9.76
CA ILE A 18 -18.46 10.40 10.65
C ILE A 18 -17.06 11.01 10.72
N SER A 19 -16.76 11.94 9.81
CA SER A 19 -15.57 12.78 9.89
C SER A 19 -16.00 14.19 10.27
N VAL A 20 -15.69 14.60 11.49
CA VAL A 20 -16.14 15.92 11.99
C VAL A 20 -15.14 17.02 11.65
N ASN A 21 -13.87 16.68 11.31
CA ASN A 21 -12.81 17.64 10.95
C ASN A 21 -11.70 17.07 10.04
N GLY A 22 -11.92 15.92 9.40
CA GLY A 22 -10.89 15.21 8.62
C GLY A 22 -10.98 15.46 7.11
N PHE A 23 -9.86 15.31 6.40
CA PHE A 23 -9.81 15.38 4.93
C PHE A 23 -10.31 14.07 4.31
N LEU A 24 -11.53 13.65 4.66
CA LEU A 24 -12.17 12.47 4.09
C LEU A 24 -13.25 12.90 3.09
N ASP A 25 -13.05 12.61 1.81
CA ASP A 25 -14.00 12.93 0.74
C ASP A 25 -14.65 11.64 0.19
N TYR A 26 -15.95 11.48 0.43
CA TYR A 26 -16.68 10.26 0.08
C TYR A 26 -16.64 9.92 -1.41
N LYS A 27 -16.59 10.92 -2.30
CA LYS A 27 -16.58 10.68 -3.75
C LYS A 27 -15.26 10.07 -4.19
N ILE A 28 -14.15 10.48 -3.55
CA ILE A 28 -12.83 9.89 -3.78
C ILE A 28 -12.81 8.45 -3.29
N MET A 29 -13.39 8.20 -2.11
CA MET A 29 -13.46 6.87 -1.52
C MET A 29 -14.28 5.91 -2.39
N GLU A 30 -15.45 6.35 -2.85
CA GLU A 30 -16.32 5.60 -3.75
C GLU A 30 -15.61 5.25 -5.07
N GLY A 31 -15.04 6.24 -5.75
CA GLY A 31 -14.31 6.00 -7.00
C GLY A 31 -13.09 5.08 -6.82
N TYR A 32 -12.41 5.14 -5.68
CA TYR A 32 -11.33 4.21 -5.36
C TYR A 32 -11.83 2.77 -5.17
N PHE A 33 -12.94 2.58 -4.45
CA PHE A 33 -13.51 1.25 -4.22
C PHE A 33 -14.00 0.60 -5.50
N GLU A 34 -14.62 1.38 -6.39
CA GLU A 34 -15.01 0.92 -7.71
C GLU A 34 -13.79 0.52 -8.55
N ALA A 35 -12.77 1.39 -8.63
CA ALA A 35 -11.56 1.14 -9.41
C ALA A 35 -10.76 -0.09 -8.93
N LYS A 36 -10.84 -0.42 -7.64
CA LYS A 36 -10.12 -1.56 -7.04
C LYS A 36 -10.99 -2.77 -6.73
N TYR A 37 -12.27 -2.75 -7.11
CA TYR A 37 -13.24 -3.81 -6.83
C TYR A 37 -13.29 -4.22 -5.33
N ILE A 38 -13.19 -3.22 -4.45
CA ILE A 38 -13.16 -3.42 -3.00
C ILE A 38 -14.58 -3.66 -2.49
N LYS A 39 -14.80 -4.80 -1.82
CA LYS A 39 -16.10 -5.18 -1.25
C LYS A 39 -16.22 -4.93 0.25
N TYR A 40 -15.08 -4.83 0.94
CA TYR A 40 -15.00 -4.65 2.38
C TYR A 40 -14.05 -3.50 2.64
N ALA A 41 -14.48 -2.52 3.44
CA ALA A 41 -13.64 -1.40 3.79
C ALA A 41 -13.71 -1.09 5.28
N ALA A 42 -12.59 -0.62 5.83
CA ALA A 42 -12.54 0.02 7.13
C ALA A 42 -12.01 1.44 6.97
N ILE A 43 -12.60 2.38 7.71
CA ILE A 43 -12.24 3.79 7.67
C ILE A 43 -11.71 4.17 9.05
N VAL A 44 -10.54 4.78 9.08
CA VAL A 44 -9.82 5.21 10.26
C VAL A 44 -9.62 6.72 10.17
N GLY A 45 -10.15 7.45 11.15
CA GLY A 45 -10.07 8.91 11.18
C GLY A 45 -10.15 9.48 12.59
N CYS A 46 -10.04 10.81 12.69
CA CYS A 46 -10.01 11.53 13.96
C CYS A 46 -11.38 12.07 14.35
N PHE A 47 -11.74 11.87 15.62
CA PHE A 47 -12.96 12.41 16.23
C PHE A 47 -12.59 13.39 17.35
N ASN A 48 -13.17 14.59 17.32
CA ASN A 48 -12.92 15.61 18.34
C ASN A 48 -14.11 15.77 19.29
N ARG A 49 -14.00 15.24 20.53
CA ARG A 49 -14.21 15.96 21.82
C ARG A 49 -14.13 15.02 23.05
N ARG A 50 -13.24 15.36 23.99
CA ARG A 50 -13.22 15.04 25.44
C ARG A 50 -13.36 13.57 25.89
N VAL A 51 -12.41 12.70 25.53
CA VAL A 51 -12.11 11.52 26.38
C VAL A 51 -10.61 11.42 26.60
N SER A 52 -10.23 11.53 27.87
CA SER A 52 -8.91 11.39 28.46
C SER A 52 -8.48 9.92 28.51
N ASN A 53 -7.17 9.70 28.33
CA ASN A 53 -6.40 8.50 28.67
C ASN A 53 -6.79 7.16 28.02
N ILE A 54 -6.23 6.85 26.84
CA ILE A 54 -6.06 5.46 26.39
C ILE A 54 -4.71 5.32 25.67
N ASN A 55 -3.79 4.54 26.27
CA ASN A 55 -2.41 4.29 25.80
C ASN A 55 -2.30 3.10 24.82
N GLN A 56 -3.34 2.76 24.06
CA GLN A 56 -3.32 1.59 23.18
C GLN A 56 -3.98 1.88 21.83
N VAL A 57 -3.17 1.81 20.77
CA VAL A 57 -3.67 1.62 19.40
C VAL A 57 -4.17 0.19 19.33
N ILE A 58 -5.48 0.00 19.46
CA ILE A 58 -6.09 -1.30 19.28
C ILE A 58 -6.10 -1.57 17.78
N ILE A 59 -5.34 -2.55 17.32
CA ILE A 59 -5.52 -3.05 15.95
C ILE A 59 -6.72 -4.00 16.03
N PRO A 60 -7.88 -3.65 15.46
CA PRO A 60 -9.06 -4.48 15.58
C PRO A 60 -8.80 -5.87 15.00
N ASP A 61 -9.34 -6.88 15.66
CA ASP A 61 -9.28 -8.27 15.23
C ASP A 61 -9.88 -8.49 13.83
N SER A 62 -10.60 -7.51 13.27
CA SER A 62 -11.09 -7.48 11.90
C SER A 62 -9.98 -7.43 10.84
N PHE A 63 -8.75 -7.02 11.20
CA PHE A 63 -7.56 -7.12 10.35
C PHE A 63 -7.04 -8.57 10.21
N LYS A 64 -7.64 -9.54 10.92
CA LYS A 64 -7.26 -10.95 10.82
C LYS A 64 -7.46 -11.48 9.39
N PRO A 65 -6.60 -12.40 8.95
CA PRO A 65 -6.48 -12.85 7.57
C PRO A 65 -7.62 -13.81 7.18
N ASN A 66 -8.85 -13.33 7.14
CA ASN A 66 -9.85 -13.95 6.28
C ASN A 66 -9.50 -13.56 4.83
N TYR A 67 -9.55 -14.52 3.91
CA TYR A 67 -9.00 -14.47 2.53
C TYR A 67 -9.57 -13.38 1.58
N LYS A 68 -10.12 -12.28 2.08
CA LYS A 68 -10.82 -11.25 1.29
C LYS A 68 -9.96 -9.99 1.18
N HIS A 69 -9.94 -9.38 0.00
CA HIS A 69 -9.35 -8.06 -0.21
C HIS A 69 -10.10 -7.01 0.60
N MET A 70 -9.37 -6.19 1.36
CA MET A 70 -9.93 -5.16 2.23
C MET A 70 -9.38 -3.79 1.83
N GLY A 71 -10.27 -2.81 1.68
CA GLY A 71 -9.94 -1.39 1.57
C GLY A 71 -9.73 -0.78 2.94
N LEU A 72 -8.67 -0.02 3.11
CA LEU A 72 -8.37 0.67 4.36
C LEU A 72 -8.22 2.14 4.04
N ILE A 73 -9.12 2.93 4.58
CA ILE A 73 -9.08 4.37 4.42
C ILE A 73 -8.53 4.99 5.68
N LEU A 74 -7.53 5.85 5.53
CA LEU A 74 -6.95 6.58 6.64
C LEU A 74 -6.99 8.08 6.35
N ASP A 75 -7.43 8.85 7.35
CA ASP A 75 -7.19 10.28 7.40
C ASP A 75 -5.73 10.55 7.81
N GLY A 76 -4.95 11.06 6.87
CA GLY A 76 -3.53 11.36 7.04
C GLY A 76 -3.24 12.66 7.79
N ASP A 77 -4.25 13.51 8.03
CA ASP A 77 -4.09 14.75 8.80
C ASP A 77 -4.25 14.53 10.32
N CYS A 78 -4.53 13.30 10.73
CA CYS A 78 -4.61 12.90 12.14
C CYS A 78 -3.26 12.93 12.86
N ASP A 79 -3.21 13.50 14.06
CA ASP A 79 -2.00 13.54 14.91
C ASP A 79 -1.42 12.14 15.19
N MET A 80 -2.28 11.12 15.30
CA MET A 80 -1.89 9.72 15.55
C MET A 80 -1.63 8.90 14.27
N ALA A 81 -1.75 9.48 13.07
CA ALA A 81 -1.63 8.74 11.82
C ALA A 81 -0.23 8.15 11.62
N GLU A 82 0.82 8.87 12.01
CA GLU A 82 2.21 8.39 11.91
C GLU A 82 2.44 7.16 12.78
N ASP A 83 2.10 7.25 14.07
CA ASP A 83 2.24 6.13 15.01
C ASP A 83 1.42 4.91 14.58
N PHE A 84 0.21 5.14 14.04
CA PHE A 84 -0.63 4.08 13.50
C PHE A 84 0.01 3.39 12.30
N LEU A 85 0.50 4.15 11.31
CA LEU A 85 1.16 3.60 10.12
C LEU A 85 2.46 2.85 10.47
N LEU A 86 3.24 3.35 11.42
CA LEU A 86 4.44 2.68 11.92
C LEU A 86 4.11 1.33 12.55
N GLN A 87 3.06 1.26 13.37
CA GLN A 87 2.58 -0.01 13.92
C GLN A 87 2.09 -0.94 12.82
N CYS A 88 1.29 -0.46 11.87
CA CYS A 88 0.82 -1.27 10.75
C CYS A 88 1.97 -1.88 9.93
N GLY A 89 3.07 -1.14 9.78
CA GLY A 89 4.30 -1.64 9.15
C GLY A 89 4.93 -2.77 9.94
N ARG A 90 5.05 -2.63 11.27
CA ARG A 90 5.59 -3.68 12.16
C ARG A 90 4.75 -4.97 12.12
N TYR A 91 3.44 -4.84 12.04
CA TYR A 91 2.51 -5.97 11.90
C TYR A 91 2.34 -6.49 10.46
N LYS A 92 3.05 -5.92 9.49
CA LYS A 92 3.05 -6.32 8.07
C LYS A 92 1.68 -6.23 7.40
N TYR A 93 0.89 -5.20 7.73
CA TYR A 93 -0.40 -4.94 7.07
C TYR A 93 -0.28 -4.29 5.69
N PHE A 94 0.93 -3.90 5.27
CA PHE A 94 1.18 -3.42 3.90
C PHE A 94 1.47 -4.58 2.95
N ASP A 95 0.47 -5.44 2.73
CA ASP A 95 0.55 -6.60 1.85
C ASP A 95 -0.34 -6.45 0.60
N VAL A 96 -0.54 -7.55 -0.14
CA VAL A 96 -1.39 -7.57 -1.35
C VAL A 96 -2.89 -7.59 -1.06
N ARG A 97 -3.29 -7.90 0.18
CA ARG A 97 -4.69 -8.08 0.58
C ARG A 97 -5.30 -6.77 1.06
N HIS A 98 -4.49 -5.96 1.72
CA HIS A 98 -4.88 -4.66 2.26
C HIS A 98 -4.56 -3.55 1.25
N HIS A 99 -5.62 -2.93 0.75
CA HIS A 99 -5.56 -1.81 -0.19
C HIS A 99 -5.75 -0.52 0.57
N TRP A 100 -4.66 0.24 0.74
CA TRP A 100 -4.64 1.46 1.53
C TRP A 100 -4.91 2.68 0.66
N LEU A 101 -5.91 3.48 1.06
CA LEU A 101 -6.18 4.82 0.57
C LEU A 101 -5.98 5.82 1.71
N ILE A 102 -5.08 6.76 1.53
CA ILE A 102 -4.74 7.73 2.58
C ILE A 102 -5.03 9.12 2.03
N LEU A 103 -5.94 9.82 2.67
CA LEU A 103 -6.38 11.14 2.26
C LEU A 103 -5.73 12.16 3.18
N SER A 104 -5.11 13.20 2.61
CA SER A 104 -4.40 14.23 3.39
C SER A 104 -4.54 15.59 2.72
N SER A 105 -4.67 16.63 3.53
CA SER A 105 -4.66 18.03 3.08
C SER A 105 -3.33 18.45 2.44
N THR A 106 -2.23 17.74 2.72
CA THR A 106 -0.90 18.09 2.20
C THR A 106 -0.09 16.90 1.70
N LYS A 107 0.82 17.19 0.75
CA LYS A 107 1.84 16.23 0.28
C LYS A 107 2.83 15.80 1.38
N LYS A 108 2.90 16.52 2.51
CA LYS A 108 3.84 16.24 3.61
C LYS A 108 3.64 14.85 4.23
N VAL A 109 2.42 14.30 4.17
CA VAL A 109 2.08 12.96 4.65
C VAL A 109 2.98 11.86 4.04
N LEU A 110 3.51 12.08 2.84
CA LEU A 110 4.45 11.15 2.19
C LEU A 110 5.74 10.94 2.99
N ASN A 111 6.13 11.89 3.83
CA ASN A 111 7.35 11.78 4.64
C ASN A 111 7.22 10.74 5.76
N ILE A 112 6.01 10.48 6.25
CA ILE A 112 5.73 9.46 7.29
C ILE A 112 6.27 8.10 6.84
N PHE A 113 6.09 7.79 5.56
CA PHE A 113 6.48 6.52 4.96
C PHE A 113 8.00 6.27 4.90
N LYS A 114 8.85 7.23 5.24
CA LYS A 114 10.30 7.02 5.29
C LYS A 114 10.69 6.02 6.37
N ASN A 115 9.96 6.02 7.49
CA ASN A 115 10.25 5.19 8.65
C ASN A 115 9.32 3.97 8.75
N VAL A 116 8.36 3.84 7.84
CA VAL A 116 7.37 2.76 7.85
C VAL A 116 7.93 1.53 7.13
N GLY A 117 7.87 0.38 7.81
CA GLY A 117 8.25 -0.91 7.25
C GLY A 117 7.33 -1.31 6.09
N MET A 118 7.85 -1.26 4.87
CA MET A 118 7.13 -1.59 3.63
C MET A 118 7.95 -2.47 2.69
N TYR A 119 7.24 -3.17 1.80
CA TYR A 119 7.79 -4.11 0.82
C TYR A 119 7.20 -3.88 -0.57
N ILE A 120 7.83 -4.47 -1.60
CA ILE A 120 7.47 -4.30 -3.02
C ILE A 120 6.00 -4.64 -3.35
N ASN A 121 5.32 -5.41 -2.52
CA ASN A 121 3.96 -5.86 -2.75
C ASN A 121 2.88 -4.94 -2.15
N SER A 122 3.27 -3.89 -1.42
CA SER A 122 2.35 -2.95 -0.77
C SER A 122 1.40 -2.27 -1.77
N ASN A 123 0.15 -2.09 -1.37
CA ASN A 123 -0.87 -1.33 -2.10
C ASN A 123 -1.23 -0.09 -1.29
N ILE A 124 -0.49 1.01 -1.47
CA ILE A 124 -0.72 2.27 -0.75
C ILE A 124 -0.86 3.39 -1.77
N GLN A 125 -2.00 4.07 -1.73
CA GLN A 125 -2.29 5.24 -2.55
C GLN A 125 -2.60 6.41 -1.63
N VAL A 126 -1.89 7.51 -1.85
CA VAL A 126 -2.02 8.74 -1.08
C VAL A 126 -2.63 9.80 -1.98
N VAL A 127 -3.69 10.42 -1.49
CA VAL A 127 -4.43 11.46 -2.20
C VAL A 127 -4.32 12.76 -1.44
N TYR A 128 -3.90 13.80 -2.14
CA TYR A 128 -3.74 15.14 -1.58
C TYR A 128 -4.16 16.19 -2.61
N PRO A 129 -4.52 17.41 -2.19
CA PRO A 129 -4.94 18.44 -3.13
C PRO A 129 -3.76 18.82 -4.03
N GLY A 130 -3.98 18.74 -5.34
CA GLY A 130 -3.06 19.24 -6.34
C GLY A 130 -3.19 20.75 -6.50
N ARG A 131 -2.48 21.31 -7.48
CA ARG A 131 -2.74 22.70 -7.87
C ARG A 131 -4.13 22.80 -8.48
N ASN A 132 -4.95 23.72 -7.97
CA ASN A 132 -6.29 23.96 -8.50
C ASN A 132 -6.24 24.14 -10.02
N GLY A 133 -7.14 23.45 -10.73
CA GLY A 133 -7.29 23.61 -12.17
C GLY A 133 -7.82 25.02 -12.50
N LYS A 134 -7.63 25.45 -13.75
CA LYS A 134 -8.29 26.67 -14.25
C LYS A 134 -9.81 26.51 -14.09
N GLY A 135 -10.47 27.47 -13.43
CA GLY A 135 -11.93 27.47 -13.25
C GLY A 135 -12.44 27.01 -11.88
N GLY A 136 -11.59 26.87 -10.86
CA GLY A 136 -12.04 26.57 -9.48
C GLY A 136 -12.38 25.09 -9.22
N ILE A 137 -12.17 24.21 -10.19
CA ILE A 137 -12.37 22.77 -10.05
C ILE A 137 -11.30 22.21 -9.10
N LYS A 138 -11.76 21.56 -8.02
CA LYS A 138 -10.89 20.86 -7.07
C LYS A 138 -10.19 19.71 -7.78
N HIS A 139 -8.86 19.76 -7.80
CA HIS A 139 -8.04 18.75 -8.43
C HIS A 139 -7.20 18.06 -7.36
N TYR A 140 -7.29 16.74 -7.28
CA TYR A 140 -6.57 15.93 -6.32
C TYR A 140 -5.57 15.07 -7.06
N THR A 141 -4.37 14.98 -6.52
CA THR A 141 -3.28 14.19 -7.07
C THR A 141 -3.23 12.85 -6.33
N ILE A 142 -3.11 11.77 -7.08
CA ILE A 142 -3.03 10.41 -6.54
C ILE A 142 -1.60 9.91 -6.75
N ASP A 143 -0.89 9.73 -5.64
CA ASP A 143 0.47 9.16 -5.64
C ASP A 143 0.44 7.74 -5.07
N GLU A 144 1.12 6.83 -5.73
CA GLU A 144 1.38 5.50 -5.20
C GLU A 144 2.67 5.49 -4.41
N VAL A 145 2.66 4.87 -3.23
CA VAL A 145 3.79 4.84 -2.30
C VAL A 145 4.21 3.40 -2.05
N TYR A 146 5.50 3.13 -2.20
CA TYR A 146 6.06 1.81 -1.93
C TYR A 146 7.53 1.90 -1.57
N ASN A 147 8.04 0.85 -0.95
CA ASN A 147 9.47 0.62 -0.82
C ASN A 147 9.77 -0.78 -1.35
N PRO A 148 10.74 -0.95 -2.27
CA PRO A 148 11.20 -2.27 -2.70
C PRO A 148 11.47 -3.25 -1.55
N SER A 149 12.15 -2.79 -0.49
CA SER A 149 12.36 -3.54 0.75
C SER A 149 13.01 -2.63 1.80
N SER A 150 12.19 -2.00 2.65
CA SER A 150 12.66 -1.10 3.72
C SER A 150 13.73 -1.73 4.63
N ASP A 151 13.50 -2.97 5.09
CA ASP A 151 14.42 -3.69 5.98
C ASP A 151 15.72 -4.16 5.31
N ARG A 152 15.88 -3.96 4.00
CA ARG A 152 17.04 -4.46 3.22
C ARG A 152 17.71 -3.38 2.40
N GLY A 153 17.67 -2.13 2.86
CA GLY A 153 18.32 -0.99 2.20
C GLY A 153 17.53 -0.41 1.03
N GLY A 154 16.29 -0.85 0.82
CA GLY A 154 15.40 -0.25 -0.17
C GLY A 154 15.03 1.18 0.20
N THR A 155 14.93 2.04 -0.82
CA THR A 155 14.56 3.45 -0.66
C THR A 155 13.07 3.65 -0.91
N LEU A 156 12.46 4.57 -0.17
CA LEU A 156 11.08 4.98 -0.38
C LEU A 156 10.92 5.57 -1.79
N LYS A 157 9.94 5.05 -2.54
CA LYS A 157 9.58 5.53 -3.87
C LYS A 157 8.12 5.94 -3.87
N HIS A 158 7.84 7.08 -4.48
CA HIS A 158 6.48 7.52 -4.75
C HIS A 158 6.40 8.10 -6.15
N TYR A 159 5.29 7.86 -6.85
CA TYR A 159 5.06 8.35 -8.20
C TYR A 159 3.60 8.68 -8.40
N ASN A 160 3.35 9.68 -9.23
CA ASN A 160 2.00 10.04 -9.60
C ASN A 160 1.40 8.98 -10.54
N ILE A 161 0.27 8.41 -10.12
CA ILE A 161 -0.47 7.41 -10.89
C ILE A 161 -1.71 7.96 -11.56
N GLY A 162 -2.17 9.14 -11.13
CA GLY A 162 -3.39 9.70 -11.64
C GLY A 162 -3.87 10.89 -10.84
N PHE A 163 -5.15 11.19 -11.02
CA PHE A 163 -5.82 12.31 -10.39
C PHE A 163 -7.29 12.02 -10.13
N TYR A 164 -7.88 12.81 -9.25
CA TYR A 164 -9.31 12.88 -9.07
C TYR A 164 -9.79 14.32 -9.28
N ASN A 165 -10.90 14.46 -10.00
CA ASN A 165 -11.67 15.71 -10.12
C ASN A 165 -13.16 15.36 -10.21
N GLU A 166 -14.02 16.36 -10.03
CA GLU A 166 -15.48 16.13 -10.05
C GLU A 166 -16.01 15.69 -11.42
N ASN A 167 -15.30 16.00 -12.50
CA ASN A 167 -15.75 15.73 -13.87
C ASN A 167 -15.35 14.35 -14.40
N ASN A 168 -14.13 13.90 -14.09
CA ASN A 168 -13.55 12.65 -14.61
C ASN A 168 -13.55 11.54 -13.54
N GLY A 169 -13.92 11.86 -12.30
CA GLY A 169 -13.91 10.91 -11.20
C GLY A 169 -12.50 10.46 -10.82
N TYR A 170 -12.41 9.25 -10.27
CA TYR A 170 -11.15 8.65 -9.83
C TYR A 170 -10.44 8.00 -11.01
N ASN A 171 -9.42 8.66 -11.55
CA ASN A 171 -8.72 8.21 -12.76
C ASN A 171 -7.26 7.87 -12.46
N THR A 172 -6.91 6.59 -12.64
CA THR A 172 -5.54 6.08 -12.47
C THR A 172 -5.06 5.33 -13.70
N LYS A 173 -3.76 5.37 -13.96
CA LYS A 173 -3.13 4.58 -15.02
C LYS A 173 -3.21 3.08 -14.73
N ASP A 174 -3.70 2.30 -15.69
CA ASP A 174 -3.77 0.83 -15.66
C ASP A 174 -2.43 0.15 -16.02
N GLU A 175 -1.33 0.65 -15.47
CA GLU A 175 -0.05 -0.04 -15.61
C GLU A 175 0.09 -1.13 -14.54
N TYR A 176 0.62 -2.29 -14.92
CA TYR A 176 0.90 -3.36 -13.97
C TYR A 176 1.94 -2.88 -12.96
N LYS A 177 1.54 -2.72 -11.69
CA LYS A 177 2.39 -2.14 -10.63
C LYS A 177 3.79 -2.77 -10.53
N TYR A 178 3.95 -4.07 -10.80
CA TYR A 178 5.26 -4.70 -10.70
C TYR A 178 6.21 -4.35 -11.86
N TRP A 179 5.66 -3.94 -13.00
CA TRP A 179 6.48 -3.51 -14.14
C TRP A 179 7.28 -2.26 -13.80
N ILE A 180 6.62 -1.27 -13.23
CA ILE A 180 7.25 -0.01 -12.77
C ILE A 180 8.11 -0.21 -11.52
N ARG A 181 7.83 -1.25 -10.71
CA ARG A 181 8.58 -1.60 -9.50
C ARG A 181 9.78 -2.52 -9.74
N ARG A 182 10.08 -2.89 -10.99
CA ARG A 182 11.18 -3.83 -11.35
C ARG A 182 12.58 -3.33 -10.94
N ASN A 183 12.75 -2.03 -10.76
CA ASN A 183 14.04 -1.45 -10.36
C ASN A 183 14.25 -1.63 -8.84
N MET A 184 15.07 -2.63 -8.51
CA MET A 184 15.45 -3.03 -7.16
C MET A 184 16.84 -2.50 -6.73
N THR A 185 17.42 -1.53 -7.44
CA THR A 185 18.74 -0.99 -7.11
C THR A 185 18.78 -0.49 -5.66
N GLY A 186 19.83 -0.89 -4.93
CA GLY A 186 20.02 -0.58 -3.51
C GLY A 186 19.43 -1.62 -2.54
N VAL A 187 18.60 -2.55 -3.00
CA VAL A 187 18.08 -3.64 -2.17
C VAL A 187 19.10 -4.76 -2.03
N THR A 188 19.39 -5.16 -0.80
CA THR A 188 20.26 -6.28 -0.49
C THR A 188 19.47 -7.60 -0.55
N LEU A 189 19.88 -8.50 -1.45
CA LEU A 189 19.36 -9.86 -1.49
C LEU A 189 20.24 -10.77 -0.63
N LYS A 190 19.65 -11.42 0.37
CA LYS A 190 20.28 -12.53 1.10
C LYS A 190 19.70 -13.84 0.58
N THR A 191 20.55 -14.69 0.03
CA THR A 191 20.18 -16.03 -0.44
C THR A 191 21.22 -17.04 0.02
N MET A 192 20.79 -18.28 0.23
CA MET A 192 21.66 -19.42 0.52
C MET A 192 21.63 -20.34 -0.70
N ILE A 193 22.82 -20.70 -1.18
CA ILE A 193 22.96 -21.57 -2.36
C ILE A 193 23.87 -22.73 -2.02
N VAL A 194 23.47 -23.91 -2.48
CA VAL A 194 24.33 -25.09 -2.48
C VAL A 194 25.29 -24.95 -3.66
N VAL A 195 26.57 -24.70 -3.37
CA VAL A 195 27.62 -24.44 -4.40
C VAL A 195 27.67 -25.54 -5.46
N GLY A 196 27.49 -26.81 -5.08
CA GLY A 196 27.46 -27.93 -6.03
C GLY A 196 26.31 -27.89 -7.05
N ALA A 197 25.20 -27.21 -6.74
CA ALA A 197 24.09 -27.01 -7.69
C ALA A 197 24.38 -25.88 -8.70
N LEU A 198 25.14 -24.87 -8.26
CA LEU A 198 25.61 -23.77 -9.10
C LEU A 198 26.69 -24.24 -10.09
N GLU A 199 27.64 -25.06 -9.60
CA GLU A 199 28.69 -25.67 -10.42
C GLU A 199 28.11 -26.58 -11.51
N ARG A 200 27.03 -27.31 -11.18
CA ARG A 200 26.29 -28.16 -12.14
C ARG A 200 25.33 -27.38 -13.04
N MET A 201 25.29 -26.05 -12.95
CA MET A 201 24.38 -25.18 -13.72
C MET A 201 22.90 -25.55 -13.58
N THR A 202 22.51 -26.14 -12.44
CA THR A 202 21.12 -26.55 -12.19
C THR A 202 20.24 -25.40 -11.67
N VAL A 203 20.86 -24.25 -11.35
CA VAL A 203 20.25 -23.04 -10.76
C VAL A 203 20.96 -21.80 -11.33
N ASP A 204 20.21 -20.73 -11.68
CA ASP A 204 20.75 -19.46 -12.21
C ASP A 204 20.18 -18.20 -11.48
N TYR A 205 21.02 -17.20 -11.20
CA TYR A 205 20.65 -15.92 -10.62
C TYR A 205 19.93 -15.03 -11.65
N GLY A 206 18.61 -15.19 -11.72
CA GLY A 206 17.74 -14.36 -12.57
C GLY A 206 16.58 -15.14 -13.17
N SER A 207 16.71 -16.48 -13.23
CA SER A 207 15.68 -17.38 -13.76
C SER A 207 15.31 -18.51 -12.79
N SER A 208 15.96 -18.60 -11.64
CA SER A 208 15.63 -19.62 -10.65
C SER A 208 14.23 -19.37 -10.09
N PRO A 209 13.27 -20.29 -10.30
CA PRO A 209 12.06 -20.29 -9.52
C PRO A 209 12.48 -20.45 -8.06
N LEU A 210 12.01 -19.55 -7.20
CA LEU A 210 12.06 -19.72 -5.75
C LEU A 210 11.37 -21.08 -5.45
N PHE A 211 12.17 -22.13 -5.30
CA PHE A 211 11.77 -23.53 -5.09
C PHE A 211 10.47 -23.96 -5.79
N VAL A 212 10.51 -24.16 -7.11
CA VAL A 212 9.49 -24.99 -7.77
C VAL A 212 9.98 -26.43 -7.72
N ARG A 213 9.24 -27.26 -6.96
CA ARG A 213 9.30 -28.72 -6.98
C ARG A 213 9.37 -29.21 -8.43
N ALA A 214 10.51 -29.79 -8.82
CA ALA A 214 10.84 -30.15 -10.20
C ALA A 214 9.84 -31.14 -10.84
N ASP A 215 9.06 -31.85 -10.03
CA ASP A 215 8.02 -32.80 -10.43
C ASP A 215 6.82 -32.16 -11.15
N ARG A 216 6.70 -30.83 -11.20
CA ARG A 216 5.49 -30.16 -11.77
C ARG A 216 5.72 -29.10 -12.84
N ALA A 217 6.95 -28.87 -13.31
CA ALA A 217 7.22 -27.87 -14.36
C ALA A 217 7.77 -28.53 -15.63
N LYS A 218 6.88 -28.86 -16.58
CA LYS A 218 7.26 -29.53 -17.84
C LYS A 218 7.84 -28.59 -18.89
N VAL A 219 7.77 -27.28 -18.68
CA VAL A 219 8.35 -26.27 -19.56
C VAL A 219 8.85 -25.11 -18.69
N ILE A 220 10.14 -25.09 -18.39
CA ILE A 220 10.83 -23.88 -17.93
C ILE A 220 11.73 -23.47 -19.10
N ASP A 221 11.37 -22.37 -19.76
CA ASP A 221 12.25 -21.71 -20.71
C ASP A 221 13.21 -20.84 -19.91
N TYR A 222 14.50 -21.17 -19.95
CA TYR A 222 15.52 -20.41 -19.25
C TYR A 222 15.78 -19.12 -20.02
N GLY A 223 15.53 -17.98 -19.37
CA GLY A 223 15.85 -16.67 -19.92
C GLY A 223 17.31 -16.60 -20.40
N ARG A 224 17.55 -15.88 -21.50
CA ARG A 224 18.85 -15.81 -22.19
C ARG A 224 20.01 -15.55 -21.23
N ARG A 225 21.14 -16.23 -21.49
CA ARG A 225 22.44 -16.11 -20.78
C ARG A 225 22.79 -14.65 -20.50
N ILE A 226 22.82 -14.24 -19.24
CA ILE A 226 23.19 -12.84 -18.88
C ILE A 226 24.58 -12.72 -18.26
N TRP A 227 25.23 -13.78 -17.77
CA TRP A 227 26.57 -13.61 -17.17
C TRP A 227 27.47 -14.83 -17.37
N SER A 228 28.63 -14.62 -18.00
CA SER A 228 29.77 -15.54 -17.93
C SER A 228 30.71 -15.06 -16.83
N LEU A 229 30.82 -15.83 -15.74
CA LEU A 229 31.93 -15.68 -14.81
C LEU A 229 33.22 -16.13 -15.51
N ARG A 230 34.24 -15.25 -15.49
CA ARG A 230 35.60 -15.55 -15.94
C ARG A 230 36.30 -16.46 -14.94
#